data_AF-A0A6A5FAM5-F1
#
_entry.id   AF-A0A6A5FAM5-F1
#
_cell.length_a   1.000
_cell.length_b   1.000
_cell.length_c   1.000
_cell.angle_alpha   90.00
_cell.angle_beta   90.00
_cell.angle_gamma   90.00
#
_symmetry.space_group_name_H-M   'P 1'
#
loop_
_entity.id
_entity.type
_entity.pdbx_description
1 polymer ?
#
loop_
_entity_poly.entity_id
_entity_poly.type
_entity_poly.pdbx_seq_one_letter_code
_entity_poly.pdbx_strand_id
1 'polypeptide(L)'
;MNKSVLTQPLRLSSVSAVLLFHSLTTTMLRLTAGRVGSLVARRATVALTTNSARMASHEVAQAVDMSQPMYVDRLDTPLPDKPYTDVLTAADKSLKQKEKGPWSQLSQEEKLALYRLAFHQTYPEMKRPSAEWKTVLGGMFIFLGFTGLLVWWQASYVYPPRPRTFDEEWQAKQLQRMLDMKVNPIEGFSAKWDYEKGQWK
;
A
#
# COMPACT_ATOMS: atom_id res chain seq x y z
N MET A 1 32.48 70.99 15.60
CA MET A 1 31.27 70.57 16.34
C MET A 1 30.87 69.19 15.84
N ASN A 2 31.24 68.10 16.52
CA ASN A 2 30.36 66.96 16.88
C ASN A 2 31.17 65.76 17.38
N LYS A 3 30.60 65.13 18.40
CA LYS A 3 31.23 64.24 19.37
C LYS A 3 31.25 62.77 18.88
N SER A 4 32.30 62.08 19.32
CA SER A 4 32.51 60.64 19.33
C SER A 4 31.44 59.89 20.14
N VAL A 5 30.96 58.74 19.63
CA VAL A 5 30.36 57.69 20.46
C VAL A 5 30.68 56.30 19.89
N LEU A 6 31.32 55.49 20.73
CA LEU A 6 31.59 54.06 20.66
C LEU A 6 30.30 53.22 20.49
N THR A 7 30.32 52.18 19.66
CA THR A 7 29.34 51.08 19.72
C THR A 7 30.00 49.81 20.24
N GLN A 8 29.64 49.43 21.48
CA GLN A 8 29.91 48.13 22.08
C GLN A 8 28.93 47.06 21.54
N PRO A 9 29.33 45.78 21.39
CA PRO A 9 28.41 44.70 21.05
C PRO A 9 27.66 44.20 22.30
N LEU A 10 26.32 44.24 22.24
CA LEU A 10 25.42 43.71 23.26
C LEU A 10 25.55 42.18 23.35
N ARG A 11 26.02 41.67 24.49
CA ARG A 11 25.87 40.25 24.88
C ARG A 11 24.40 39.99 25.24
N LEU A 12 23.69 39.20 24.45
CA LEU A 12 22.41 38.64 24.87
C LEU A 12 22.67 37.46 25.83
N SER A 13 22.26 37.61 27.08
CA SER A 13 22.29 36.53 28.06
C SER A 13 21.20 35.49 27.76
N SER A 14 21.51 34.23 28.08
CA SER A 14 20.66 33.05 27.88
C SER A 14 19.26 33.12 28.54
N VAL A 15 18.99 34.13 29.36
CA VAL A 15 17.72 34.31 30.09
C VAL A 15 16.61 34.91 29.20
N SER A 16 16.94 35.68 28.17
CA SER A 16 15.93 36.31 27.29
C SER A 16 15.26 35.34 26.31
N ALA A 17 15.91 34.22 25.96
CA ALA A 17 15.32 33.23 25.06
C ALA A 17 14.26 32.35 25.75
N VAL A 18 14.42 32.07 27.04
CA VAL A 18 13.50 31.21 27.82
C VAL A 18 12.16 31.91 28.11
N LEU A 19 12.17 33.23 28.28
CA LEU A 19 10.96 34.02 28.52
C LEU A 19 10.08 34.17 27.27
N LEU A 20 10.65 34.10 26.07
CA LEU A 20 9.88 34.12 24.82
C LEU A 20 9.19 32.78 24.54
N PHE A 21 9.77 31.65 25.00
CA PHE A 21 9.15 30.33 24.83
C PHE A 21 8.02 30.06 25.83
N HIS A 22 8.04 30.63 27.04
CA HIS A 22 6.92 30.50 27.99
C HIS A 22 5.75 31.46 27.74
N SER A 23 5.97 32.55 26.99
CA SER A 23 4.91 33.52 26.65
C SER A 23 3.95 33.00 25.56
N LEU A 24 4.41 32.10 24.69
CA LEU A 24 3.62 31.55 23.59
C LEU A 24 2.64 30.42 24.00
N THR A 25 2.81 29.82 25.18
CA THR A 25 1.96 28.69 25.63
C THR A 25 0.82 29.07 26.59
N THR A 26 0.69 30.34 27.01
CA THR A 26 -0.28 30.73 28.06
C THR A 26 -1.34 31.76 27.61
N THR A 27 -1.36 32.17 26.35
CA THR A 27 -2.35 33.15 25.88
C THR A 27 -3.16 32.58 24.72
N MET A 28 -4.38 32.14 25.02
CA MET A 28 -5.62 32.33 24.23
C MET A 28 -6.70 31.32 24.68
N LEU A 29 -6.94 31.25 25.98
CA LEU A 29 -8.21 30.79 26.55
C LEU A 29 -8.96 32.05 26.98
N ARG A 30 -9.73 32.67 26.07
CA ARG A 30 -10.68 33.75 26.43
C ARG A 30 -11.98 33.58 25.67
N LEU A 31 -13.02 33.26 26.45
CA LEU A 31 -14.43 33.32 26.08
C LEU A 31 -14.79 34.72 25.57
N THR A 32 -15.55 34.78 24.49
CA THR A 32 -16.52 35.85 24.25
C THR A 32 -17.86 35.23 23.87
N ALA A 33 -18.88 35.60 24.65
CA ALA A 33 -20.26 35.24 24.45
C ALA A 33 -20.80 35.89 23.16
N GLY A 34 -21.37 35.09 22.27
CA GLY A 34 -22.04 35.50 21.05
C GLY A 34 -23.43 34.88 20.98
N ARG A 35 -24.43 35.74 20.72
CA ARG A 35 -25.88 35.51 20.77
C ARG A 35 -26.39 34.22 20.09
N VAL A 36 -27.38 33.62 20.76
CA VAL A 36 -28.24 32.52 20.32
C VAL A 36 -29.07 32.93 19.10
N GLY A 37 -28.83 32.25 17.98
CA GLY A 37 -29.72 32.22 16.81
C GLY A 37 -30.24 30.80 16.61
N SER A 38 -31.46 30.55 17.07
CA SER A 38 -32.20 29.31 16.91
C SER A 38 -32.57 29.10 15.44
N LEU A 39 -32.03 28.07 14.77
CA LEU A 39 -32.66 27.48 13.59
C LEU A 39 -32.37 25.98 13.46
N VAL A 40 -33.46 25.21 13.62
CA VAL A 40 -33.78 23.91 12.99
C VAL A 40 -32.94 22.70 13.41
N ALA A 41 -33.40 22.05 14.48
CA ALA A 41 -33.15 20.64 14.72
C ALA A 41 -33.88 19.78 13.68
N ARG A 42 -33.21 19.43 12.57
CA ARG A 42 -33.62 18.30 11.73
C ARG A 42 -33.18 17.00 12.41
N ARG A 43 -34.13 16.32 13.03
CA ARG A 43 -34.00 14.91 13.43
C ARG A 43 -33.70 14.07 12.19
N ALA A 44 -32.44 13.64 12.02
CA ALA A 44 -32.11 12.54 11.14
C ALA A 44 -32.38 11.24 11.91
N THR A 45 -33.61 10.73 11.81
CA THR A 45 -33.88 9.32 12.10
C THR A 45 -33.09 8.48 11.11
N VAL A 46 -32.09 7.75 11.59
CA VAL A 46 -31.44 6.67 10.83
C VAL A 46 -32.52 5.61 10.61
N ALA A 47 -33.14 5.62 9.44
CA ALA A 47 -33.95 4.50 8.98
C ALA A 47 -32.99 3.34 8.70
N LEU A 48 -32.93 2.37 9.62
CA LEU A 48 -32.29 1.09 9.37
C LEU A 48 -33.14 0.36 8.32
N THR A 49 -32.89 0.62 7.04
CA THR A 49 -33.48 -0.16 5.95
C THR A 49 -32.84 -1.54 5.99
N THR A 50 -33.53 -2.48 6.62
CA THR A 50 -33.26 -3.91 6.47
C THR A 50 -33.56 -4.29 5.02
N ASN A 51 -32.57 -4.12 4.14
CA ASN A 51 -32.61 -4.72 2.82
C ASN A 51 -32.55 -6.24 3.00
N SER A 52 -33.72 -6.88 3.04
CA SER A 52 -33.84 -8.30 2.80
C SER A 52 -33.38 -8.56 1.36
N ALA A 53 -32.11 -8.95 1.23
CA ALA A 53 -31.60 -9.49 -0.01
C ALA A 53 -32.38 -10.76 -0.32
N ARG A 54 -33.31 -10.68 -1.27
CA ARG A 54 -33.91 -11.86 -1.90
C ARG A 54 -32.74 -12.66 -2.49
N MET A 55 -32.43 -13.80 -1.87
CA MET A 55 -31.52 -14.78 -2.43
C MET A 55 -32.10 -15.20 -3.78
N ALA A 56 -31.46 -14.78 -4.87
CA ALA A 56 -31.72 -15.35 -6.17
C ALA A 56 -31.49 -16.86 -6.08
N SER A 57 -32.39 -17.65 -6.66
CA SER A 57 -32.26 -19.10 -6.75
C SER A 57 -30.88 -19.43 -7.33
N HIS A 58 -30.01 -19.99 -6.50
CA HIS A 58 -28.76 -20.56 -6.96
C HIS A 58 -29.12 -21.77 -7.83
N GLU A 59 -29.02 -21.64 -9.15
CA GLU A 59 -28.75 -22.83 -9.97
C GLU A 59 -27.45 -23.41 -9.40
N VAL A 60 -27.57 -24.57 -8.77
CA VAL A 60 -26.42 -25.32 -8.27
C VAL A 60 -25.67 -25.77 -9.52
N ALA A 61 -24.58 -25.07 -9.85
CA ALA A 61 -23.64 -25.54 -10.85
C ALA A 61 -23.26 -26.98 -10.46
N GLN A 62 -23.61 -27.93 -11.32
CA GLN A 62 -23.27 -29.33 -11.07
C GLN A 62 -21.75 -29.44 -10.95
N ALA A 63 -21.29 -30.25 -9.99
CA ALA A 63 -19.87 -30.57 -9.89
C ALA A 63 -19.41 -31.13 -11.25
N VAL A 64 -18.42 -30.47 -11.85
CA VAL A 64 -17.91 -30.83 -13.17
C VAL A 64 -17.23 -32.19 -13.08
N ASP A 65 -17.57 -33.10 -13.99
CA ASP A 65 -16.91 -34.40 -14.11
C ASP A 65 -15.48 -34.21 -14.62
N MET A 66 -14.51 -34.38 -13.72
CA MET A 66 -13.09 -34.19 -14.00
C MET A 66 -12.46 -35.36 -14.80
N SER A 67 -13.21 -36.43 -15.08
CA SER A 67 -12.74 -37.54 -15.92
C SER A 67 -12.88 -37.24 -17.42
N GLN A 68 -13.67 -36.22 -17.78
CA GLN A 68 -13.87 -35.80 -19.17
C GLN A 68 -12.99 -34.58 -19.52
N PRO A 69 -12.68 -34.37 -20.81
CA PRO A 69 -11.94 -33.19 -21.25
C PRO A 69 -12.71 -31.91 -20.89
N MET A 70 -12.02 -30.95 -20.29
CA MET A 70 -12.59 -29.65 -19.93
C MET A 70 -12.16 -28.59 -20.94
N TYR A 71 -13.09 -27.69 -21.29
CA TYR A 71 -12.76 -26.51 -22.07
C TYR A 71 -11.83 -25.59 -21.27
N VAL A 72 -10.73 -25.13 -21.88
CA VAL A 72 -9.83 -24.14 -21.26
C VAL A 72 -9.32 -23.15 -22.31
N ASP A 73 -9.45 -21.86 -22.02
CA ASP A 73 -8.81 -20.79 -22.79
C ASP A 73 -7.32 -20.70 -22.40
N ARG A 74 -6.40 -21.26 -23.19
CA ARG A 74 -4.96 -21.12 -22.96
C ARG A 74 -4.18 -20.72 -24.21
N LEU A 75 -3.12 -19.93 -24.02
CA LEU A 75 -2.29 -19.44 -25.12
C LEU A 75 -1.40 -20.53 -25.73
N ASP A 76 -1.00 -21.52 -24.93
CA ASP A 76 -0.18 -22.67 -25.33
C ASP A 76 -0.98 -23.73 -26.11
N THR A 77 -2.28 -23.83 -25.82
CA THR A 77 -3.20 -24.80 -26.44
C THR A 77 -4.29 -24.05 -27.22
N PRO A 78 -4.00 -23.61 -28.47
CA PRO A 78 -4.94 -22.82 -29.29
C PRO A 78 -6.25 -23.55 -29.58
N LEU A 79 -6.22 -24.88 -29.60
CA LEU A 79 -7.33 -25.75 -29.97
C LEU A 79 -7.64 -26.66 -28.77
N PRO A 80 -8.62 -26.33 -27.94
CA PRO A 80 -9.02 -27.16 -26.81
C PRO A 80 -9.71 -28.45 -27.30
N ASP A 81 -9.62 -29.51 -26.50
CA ASP A 81 -10.17 -30.85 -26.83
C ASP A 81 -11.70 -30.86 -26.98
N LYS A 82 -12.36 -29.86 -26.41
CA LYS A 82 -13.81 -29.71 -26.35
C LYS A 82 -14.19 -28.28 -26.76
N PRO A 83 -15.30 -28.03 -27.47
CA PRO A 83 -15.79 -26.68 -27.75
C PRO A 83 -16.32 -26.00 -26.47
N TYR A 84 -16.46 -24.68 -26.50
CA TYR A 84 -17.01 -23.93 -25.37
C TYR A 84 -18.48 -24.28 -25.08
N THR A 85 -19.31 -24.36 -26.12
CA THR A 85 -20.74 -24.64 -25.98
C THR A 85 -21.05 -26.11 -26.24
N ASP A 86 -21.52 -26.81 -25.20
CA ASP A 86 -21.93 -28.22 -25.30
C ASP A 86 -23.34 -28.42 -25.86
N VAL A 87 -24.28 -27.59 -25.38
CA VAL A 87 -25.70 -27.73 -25.72
C VAL A 87 -26.04 -26.72 -26.81
N LEU A 88 -26.15 -27.23 -28.04
CA LEU A 88 -26.49 -26.43 -29.22
C LEU A 88 -28.00 -26.17 -29.28
N THR A 89 -28.38 -24.90 -29.44
CA THR A 89 -29.77 -24.53 -29.73
C THR A 89 -30.17 -24.91 -31.16
N ALA A 90 -31.46 -24.84 -31.49
CA ALA A 90 -31.94 -25.12 -32.85
C ALA A 90 -31.30 -24.19 -33.90
N ALA A 91 -31.08 -22.92 -33.53
CA ALA A 91 -30.37 -21.96 -34.37
C ALA A 91 -28.92 -22.37 -34.59
N ASP A 92 -28.20 -22.75 -33.53
CA ASP A 92 -26.79 -23.18 -33.63
C ASP A 92 -26.64 -24.45 -34.47
N LYS A 93 -27.58 -25.40 -34.34
CA LYS A 93 -27.62 -26.60 -35.19
C LYS A 93 -27.80 -26.24 -36.66
N SER A 94 -28.66 -25.27 -36.99
CA SER A 94 -28.81 -24.79 -38.37
C SER A 94 -27.53 -24.11 -38.88
N LEU A 95 -26.84 -23.36 -38.02
CA LEU A 95 -25.59 -22.69 -38.33
C LEU A 95 -24.45 -23.70 -38.56
N LYS A 96 -24.36 -24.74 -37.73
CA LYS A 96 -23.46 -25.89 -37.91
C LYS A 96 -23.73 -26.68 -39.20
N GLN A 97 -24.97 -26.70 -39.67
CA GLN A 97 -25.29 -27.29 -40.97
C GLN A 97 -24.82 -26.42 -42.13
N LYS A 98 -24.94 -25.08 -42.01
CA LYS A 98 -24.38 -24.12 -42.98
C LYS A 98 -22.85 -24.12 -43.01
N GLU A 99 -22.19 -24.36 -41.87
CA GLU A 99 -20.72 -24.45 -41.74
C GLU A 99 -20.10 -25.51 -42.67
N LYS A 100 -20.84 -26.57 -42.99
CA LYS A 100 -20.40 -27.64 -43.91
C LYS A 100 -20.33 -27.20 -45.39
N GLY A 101 -20.97 -26.09 -45.74
CA GLY A 101 -20.95 -25.52 -47.08
C GLY A 101 -19.77 -24.56 -47.31
N PRO A 102 -19.75 -23.82 -48.44
CA PRO A 102 -18.70 -22.84 -48.72
C PRO A 102 -18.80 -21.62 -47.80
N TRP A 103 -17.69 -21.28 -47.12
CA TRP A 103 -17.65 -20.17 -46.16
C TRP A 103 -17.78 -18.77 -46.77
N SER A 104 -17.76 -18.67 -48.10
CA SER A 104 -18.06 -17.44 -48.82
C SER A 104 -19.55 -17.04 -48.72
N GLN A 105 -20.44 -17.99 -48.43
CA GLN A 105 -21.88 -17.75 -48.28
C GLN A 105 -22.28 -17.38 -46.83
N LEU A 106 -21.37 -17.52 -45.87
CA LEU A 106 -21.60 -17.15 -44.47
C LEU A 106 -21.40 -15.64 -44.28
N SER A 107 -22.36 -15.01 -43.59
CA SER A 107 -22.21 -13.61 -43.17
C SER A 107 -21.09 -13.47 -42.13
N GLN A 108 -20.61 -12.23 -41.93
CA GLN A 108 -19.59 -11.96 -40.92
C GLN A 108 -20.08 -12.29 -39.50
N GLU A 109 -21.36 -12.03 -39.23
CA GLU A 109 -22.01 -12.34 -37.95
C GLU A 109 -22.13 -13.84 -37.73
N GLU A 110 -22.47 -14.61 -38.77
CA GLU A 110 -22.54 -16.08 -38.71
C GLU A 110 -21.16 -16.69 -38.42
N LYS A 111 -20.08 -16.12 -38.98
CA LYS A 111 -18.70 -16.53 -38.67
C LYS A 111 -18.32 -16.22 -37.23
N LEU A 112 -18.70 -15.05 -36.72
CA LEU A 112 -18.47 -14.67 -35.31
C LEU A 112 -19.27 -15.55 -34.35
N ALA A 113 -20.51 -15.91 -34.70
CA ALA A 113 -21.34 -16.83 -33.93
C ALA A 113 -20.70 -18.23 -33.88
N LEU A 114 -20.23 -18.76 -35.02
CA LEU A 114 -19.47 -20.01 -35.05
C LEU A 114 -18.20 -19.95 -34.17
N TYR A 115 -17.49 -18.82 -34.19
CA TYR A 115 -16.33 -18.62 -33.33
C TYR A 115 -16.71 -18.65 -31.85
N ARG A 116 -17.76 -17.94 -31.42
CA ARG A 116 -18.22 -17.91 -30.02
C ARG A 116 -18.84 -19.23 -29.54
N LEU A 117 -19.29 -20.09 -30.46
CA LEU A 117 -19.71 -21.46 -30.14
C LEU A 117 -18.52 -22.39 -29.86
N ALA A 118 -17.41 -22.19 -30.59
CA ALA A 118 -16.20 -22.99 -30.41
C ALA A 118 -15.32 -22.47 -29.26
N PHE A 119 -15.18 -21.15 -29.15
CA PHE A 119 -14.28 -20.49 -28.21
C PHE A 119 -14.99 -19.44 -27.36
N HIS A 120 -14.64 -19.38 -26.09
CA HIS A 120 -15.16 -18.38 -25.16
C HIS A 120 -14.48 -17.02 -25.36
N GLN A 121 -13.14 -16.98 -25.22
CA GLN A 121 -12.36 -15.75 -25.32
C GLN A 121 -11.51 -15.69 -26.58
N THR A 122 -11.34 -14.48 -27.11
CA THR A 122 -10.35 -14.21 -28.16
C THR A 122 -8.95 -14.04 -27.58
N TYR A 123 -7.90 -14.26 -28.39
CA TYR A 123 -6.51 -14.06 -27.97
C TYR A 123 -6.23 -12.68 -27.33
N PRO A 124 -6.77 -11.56 -27.85
CA PRO A 124 -6.65 -10.26 -27.18
C PRO A 124 -7.38 -10.17 -25.84
N GLU A 125 -8.55 -10.81 -25.71
CA GLU A 125 -9.30 -10.86 -24.45
C GLU A 125 -8.50 -11.65 -23.38
N MET A 126 -7.90 -12.78 -23.76
CA MET A 126 -7.06 -13.61 -22.88
C MET A 126 -5.77 -12.90 -22.46
N LYS A 127 -5.20 -12.08 -23.34
CA LYS A 127 -3.96 -11.31 -23.08
C LYS A 127 -4.22 -9.98 -22.35
N ARG A 128 -5.47 -9.69 -21.98
CA ARG A 128 -5.82 -8.44 -21.32
C ARG A 128 -5.08 -8.32 -19.97
N PRO A 129 -4.27 -7.28 -19.75
CA PRO A 129 -3.55 -7.13 -18.49
C PRO A 129 -4.51 -6.83 -17.33
N SER A 130 -4.28 -7.43 -16.16
CA SER A 130 -5.02 -7.13 -14.93
C SER A 130 -4.29 -6.05 -14.10
N ALA A 131 -5.06 -5.28 -13.32
CA ALA A 131 -4.53 -4.28 -12.39
C ALA A 131 -4.37 -4.83 -10.96
N GLU A 132 -4.43 -6.14 -10.78
CA GLU A 132 -4.40 -6.82 -9.48
C GLU A 132 -3.08 -6.62 -8.74
N TRP A 133 -1.97 -6.39 -9.46
CA TRP A 133 -0.69 -6.05 -8.84
C TRP A 133 -0.79 -4.80 -7.93
N LYS A 134 -1.70 -3.86 -8.23
CA LYS A 134 -1.93 -2.66 -7.41
C LYS A 134 -2.59 -3.02 -6.08
N THR A 135 -3.54 -3.95 -6.07
CA THR A 135 -4.21 -4.39 -4.84
C THR A 135 -3.25 -5.23 -3.99
N VAL A 136 -2.44 -6.08 -4.61
CA VAL A 136 -1.39 -6.86 -3.92
C VAL A 136 -0.38 -5.94 -3.25
N LEU A 137 0.18 -4.97 -3.97
CA LEU A 137 1.13 -4.01 -3.39
C LEU A 137 0.46 -3.13 -2.32
N GLY A 138 -0.76 -2.65 -2.58
CA GLY A 138 -1.52 -1.87 -1.61
C GLY A 138 -1.71 -2.62 -0.29
N GLY A 139 -2.14 -3.88 -0.36
CA GLY A 139 -2.27 -4.76 0.81
C GLY A 139 -0.94 -4.93 1.55
N MET A 140 0.14 -5.22 0.83
CA MET A 140 1.48 -5.38 1.41
C MET A 140 1.91 -4.14 2.21
N PHE A 141 1.75 -2.94 1.65
CA PHE A 141 2.12 -1.70 2.34
C PHE A 141 1.24 -1.40 3.55
N ILE A 142 -0.05 -1.75 3.52
CA ILE A 142 -0.94 -1.62 4.68
C ILE A 142 -0.44 -2.50 5.84
N PHE A 143 -0.09 -3.75 5.58
CA PHE A 143 0.41 -4.66 6.62
C PHE A 143 1.79 -4.25 7.14
N LEU A 144 2.69 -3.77 6.27
CA LEU A 144 3.98 -3.21 6.70
C LEU A 144 3.79 -1.97 7.57
N GLY A 145 2.89 -1.06 7.17
CA GLY A 145 2.55 0.13 7.97
C GLY A 145 1.97 -0.23 9.33
N PHE A 146 1.04 -1.20 9.37
CA PHE A 146 0.46 -1.68 10.62
C PHE A 146 1.49 -2.35 11.53
N THR A 147 2.38 -3.16 10.97
CA THR A 147 3.50 -3.76 11.72
C THR A 147 4.42 -2.69 12.31
N GLY A 148 4.71 -1.62 11.56
CA GLY A 148 5.47 -0.48 12.05
C GLY A 148 4.80 0.21 13.25
N LEU A 149 3.48 0.38 13.23
CA LEU A 149 2.71 0.92 14.37
C LEU A 149 2.80 0.03 15.61
N LEU A 150 2.74 -1.30 15.44
CA LEU A 150 2.90 -2.24 16.55
C LEU A 150 4.30 -2.16 17.17
N VAL A 151 5.35 -2.11 16.35
CA VAL A 151 6.73 -1.96 16.84
C VAL A 151 6.92 -0.64 17.57
N TRP A 152 6.35 0.45 17.06
CA TRP A 152 6.39 1.75 17.73
C TRP A 152 5.69 1.74 19.10
N TRP A 153 4.52 1.07 19.19
CA TRP A 153 3.83 0.88 20.46
C TRP A 153 4.66 0.06 21.45
N GLN A 154 5.25 -1.06 21.01
CA GLN A 154 6.17 -1.86 21.83
C GLN A 154 7.35 -1.02 22.34
N ALA A 155 7.93 -0.19 21.47
CA ALA A 155 9.04 0.68 21.83
C ALA A 155 8.69 1.75 22.86
N SER A 156 7.44 2.23 22.85
CA SER A 156 7.00 3.30 23.74
C SER A 156 6.52 2.78 25.11
N TYR A 157 5.92 1.60 25.16
CA TYR A 157 5.21 1.12 26.36
C TYR A 157 5.74 -0.20 26.94
N VAL A 158 6.43 -1.03 26.15
CA VAL A 158 6.82 -2.39 26.56
C VAL A 158 8.31 -2.50 26.85
N TYR A 159 9.17 -1.86 26.03
CA TYR A 159 10.61 -2.00 26.21
C TYR A 159 11.15 -1.21 27.42
N PRO A 160 12.05 -1.80 28.20
CA PRO A 160 12.71 -1.11 29.32
C PRO A 160 13.62 0.01 28.81
N PRO A 161 14.01 0.96 29.68
CA PRO A 161 14.98 1.98 29.33
C PRO A 161 16.29 1.34 28.86
N ARG A 162 16.93 1.97 27.86
CA ARG A 162 18.24 1.52 27.35
C ARG A 162 19.27 1.52 28.49
N PRO A 163 20.17 0.54 28.56
CA PRO A 163 21.17 0.51 29.61
C PRO A 163 22.14 1.68 29.47
N ARG A 164 22.71 2.13 30.59
CA ARG A 164 23.64 3.27 30.69
C ARG A 164 24.81 3.20 29.70
N THR A 165 25.18 2.00 29.25
CA THR A 165 26.27 1.80 28.29
C THR A 165 26.00 2.41 26.91
N PHE A 166 24.74 2.75 26.60
CA PHE A 166 24.35 3.45 25.38
C PHE A 166 24.33 4.98 25.52
N ASP A 167 24.66 5.52 26.70
CA ASP A 167 24.83 6.96 26.87
C ASP A 167 26.05 7.43 26.06
N GLU A 168 25.97 8.61 25.47
CA GLU A 168 26.99 9.13 24.54
C GLU A 168 28.39 9.20 25.17
N GLU A 169 28.48 9.62 26.44
CA GLU A 169 29.75 9.69 27.17
C GLU A 169 30.36 8.29 27.36
N TRP A 170 29.53 7.29 27.70
CA TRP A 170 29.99 5.92 27.87
C TRP A 170 30.44 5.33 26.53
N GLN A 171 29.66 5.56 25.47
CA GLN A 171 30.01 5.15 24.12
C GLN A 171 31.33 5.78 23.65
N ALA A 172 31.57 7.07 23.93
CA ALA A 172 32.82 7.74 23.62
C ALA A 172 34.01 7.15 24.38
N LYS A 173 33.86 6.90 25.69
CA LYS A 173 34.91 6.23 26.50
C LYS A 173 35.16 4.80 26.04
N GLN A 174 34.12 4.07 25.69
CA GLN A 174 34.23 2.71 25.16
C GLN A 174 34.90 2.70 23.79
N LEU A 175 34.56 3.64 22.92
CA LEU A 175 35.21 3.86 21.63
C LEU A 175 36.71 4.14 21.81
N GLN A 176 37.06 5.08 22.69
CA GLN A 176 38.46 5.40 22.99
C GLN A 176 39.21 4.16 23.48
N ARG A 177 38.64 3.43 24.45
CA ARG A 177 39.22 2.19 24.96
C ARG A 177 39.42 1.14 23.86
N MET A 178 38.47 0.99 22.93
CA MET A 178 38.59 0.05 21.81
C MET A 178 39.71 0.45 20.85
N LEU A 179 39.91 1.75 20.62
CA LEU A 179 41.01 2.27 19.82
C LEU A 179 42.36 2.08 20.53
N ASP A 180 42.43 2.35 21.83
CA ASP A 180 43.63 2.18 22.66
C ASP A 180 44.05 0.70 22.70
N MET A 181 43.08 -0.20 22.82
CA MET A 181 43.29 -1.65 22.78
C MET A 181 43.51 -2.20 21.36
N LYS A 182 43.45 -1.35 20.34
CA LYS A 182 43.61 -1.72 18.91
C LYS A 182 42.70 -2.89 18.51
N VAL A 183 41.41 -2.78 18.80
CA VAL A 183 40.42 -3.82 18.45
C VAL A 183 40.34 -4.00 16.94
N ASN A 184 40.66 -5.22 16.49
CA ASN A 184 40.68 -5.61 15.08
C ASN A 184 41.45 -4.62 14.17
N PRO A 185 42.79 -4.59 14.28
CA PRO A 185 43.61 -3.52 13.72
C PRO A 185 44.02 -3.71 12.24
N ILE A 186 43.77 -4.88 11.64
CA ILE A 186 44.22 -5.19 10.27
C ILE A 186 43.18 -4.72 9.24
N GLU A 187 41.94 -5.17 9.37
CA GLU A 187 40.85 -4.87 8.41
C GLU A 187 39.62 -4.23 9.07
N GLY A 188 39.54 -4.31 10.40
CA GLY A 188 38.33 -3.99 11.14
C GLY A 188 38.26 -2.57 11.66
N PHE A 189 37.94 -2.45 12.94
CA PHE A 189 37.56 -1.21 13.59
C PHE A 189 38.73 -0.24 13.71
N SER A 190 39.79 -0.65 14.42
CA SER A 190 40.99 0.17 14.61
C SER A 190 41.78 0.42 13.33
N ALA A 191 41.64 -0.44 12.31
CA ALA A 191 42.27 -0.22 11.00
C ALA A 191 41.79 1.08 10.33
N LYS A 192 40.55 1.50 10.61
CA LYS A 192 39.88 2.70 10.07
C LYS A 192 40.18 3.98 10.85
N TRP A 193 40.95 3.90 11.93
CA TRP A 193 41.35 5.07 12.72
C TRP A 193 42.77 5.50 12.36
N ASP A 194 42.96 6.80 12.14
CA ASP A 194 44.27 7.42 11.95
C ASP A 194 44.83 7.81 13.32
N TYR A 195 45.73 6.99 13.85
CA TYR A 195 46.38 7.22 15.15
C TYR A 195 47.34 8.40 15.14
N GLU A 196 47.85 8.83 13.98
CA GLU A 196 48.76 9.98 13.89
C GLU A 196 47.98 11.29 13.96
N LYS A 197 46.81 11.34 13.30
CA LYS A 197 45.97 12.54 13.22
C LYS A 197 44.85 12.58 14.25
N GLY A 198 44.59 11.49 14.95
CA GLY A 198 43.51 11.39 15.95
C GLY A 198 42.12 11.55 15.34
N GLN A 199 41.90 11.03 14.14
CA GLN A 199 40.62 11.10 13.41
C GLN A 199 40.32 9.80 12.65
N TRP A 200 39.07 9.61 12.22
CA TRP A 200 38.74 8.51 11.30
C TRP A 200 39.41 8.73 9.95
N LYS A 201 39.93 7.65 9.36
CA LYS A 201 40.55 7.65 8.02
C LYS A 201 39.54 7.93 6.92
#